data_AF-A0A9E2LL21-F1
#
_entry.id   AF-A0A9E2LL21-F1
#
_cell.length_a   1.000
_cell.length_b   1.000
_cell.length_c   1.000
_cell.angle_alpha   90.00
_cell.angle_beta   90.00
_cell.angle_gamma   90.00
#
_symmetry.space_group_name_H-M   'P 1'
#
loop_
_entity.id
_entity.type
_entity.pdbx_description
1 polymer ?
#
loop_
_entity_poly.entity_id
_entity_poly.type
_entity_poly.pdbx_seq_one_letter_code
_entity_poly.pdbx_strand_id
1 'polypeptide(L)'
;MPPAPPAPPAPPAPPAWAPRAGDVHYSRSLTEEERQAVAEARQAAAEARIQAREARREAVEARARVRAEVARAPEARVQARAAVAEAARAQARAGVAREHAAREMAEARVHMARGADQMVAGAEQMRQESARLRDPAYRATQIERARERGDTVTDAELQALSPRLATQADELERRAVELRERAARQPS
;
A
#
# COMPACT_ATOMS: atom_id res chain seq x y z
N MET A 1 65.22 26.03 28.70
CA MET A 1 64.71 24.65 28.78
C MET A 1 63.48 24.67 29.66
N PRO A 2 62.33 24.12 29.22
CA PRO A 2 61.14 24.08 30.07
C PRO A 2 61.40 23.19 31.30
N PRO A 3 60.89 23.57 32.49
CA PRO A 3 61.02 22.75 33.69
C PRO A 3 60.31 21.41 33.48
N ALA A 4 60.95 20.33 33.94
CA ALA A 4 60.37 19.00 33.86
C ALA A 4 59.04 18.97 34.64
N PRO A 5 57.99 18.33 34.09
CA PRO A 5 56.71 18.21 34.79
C PRO A 5 56.90 17.48 36.13
N PRO A 6 56.13 17.84 37.17
CA PRO A 6 56.19 17.16 38.46
C PRO A 6 55.90 15.68 38.27
N ALA A 7 56.72 14.83 38.92
CA ALA A 7 56.52 13.40 38.88
C ALA A 7 55.11 13.06 39.41
N PRO A 8 54.37 12.14 38.75
CA PRO A 8 53.08 11.70 39.25
C PRO A 8 53.22 11.14 40.68
N PRO A 9 52.19 11.27 41.53
CA PRO A 9 52.22 10.72 42.87
C PRO A 9 52.51 9.22 42.79
N ALA A 10 53.42 8.75 43.66
CA ALA A 10 53.74 7.34 43.75
C ALA A 10 52.44 6.54 43.97
N PRO A 11 52.26 5.40 43.27
CA PRO A 11 51.12 4.53 43.51
C PRO A 11 51.10 4.14 45.00
N PRO A 12 49.91 3.96 45.60
CA PRO A 12 49.81 3.51 46.98
C PRO A 12 50.63 2.24 47.14
N ALA A 13 51.43 2.19 48.22
CA ALA A 13 52.25 1.03 48.53
C ALA A 13 51.36 -0.23 48.49
N PRO A 14 51.79 -1.30 47.81
CA PRO A 14 51.03 -2.55 47.84
C PRO A 14 50.82 -2.94 49.31
N PRO A 15 49.65 -3.47 49.68
CA PRO A 15 49.44 -3.95 51.04
C PRO A 15 50.58 -4.90 51.41
N ALA A 16 51.17 -4.69 52.59
CA ALA A 16 52.25 -5.53 53.08
C ALA A 16 51.86 -6.99 52.87
N TRP A 17 52.74 -7.77 52.23
CA TRP A 17 52.54 -9.21 52.07
C TRP A 17 52.23 -9.77 53.45
N ALA A 18 50.98 -10.15 53.68
CA ALA A 18 50.64 -10.99 54.81
C ALA A 18 51.57 -12.22 54.70
N PRO A 19 52.21 -12.65 55.79
CA PRO A 19 53.04 -13.83 55.76
C PRO A 19 52.24 -14.96 55.10
N ARG A 20 52.85 -15.67 54.13
CA ARG A 20 52.30 -16.95 53.68
C ARG A 20 51.92 -17.70 54.93
N ALA A 21 50.63 -17.98 55.10
CA ALA A 21 50.17 -18.79 56.21
C ALA A 21 50.90 -20.12 56.09
N GLY A 22 51.98 -20.27 56.85
CA GLY A 22 52.47 -21.58 57.23
C GLY A 22 51.29 -22.28 57.88
N ASP A 23 51.12 -23.55 57.55
CA ASP A 23 50.25 -24.46 58.28
C ASP A 23 50.71 -24.48 59.75
N VAL A 24 50.23 -23.52 60.52
CA VAL A 24 50.31 -23.54 61.97
C VAL A 24 49.11 -24.35 62.41
N HIS A 25 49.28 -25.67 62.46
CA HIS A 25 48.32 -26.56 63.11
C HIS A 25 48.36 -26.33 64.63
N TYR A 26 47.66 -25.30 65.11
CA TYR A 26 47.22 -25.28 66.49
C TYR A 26 46.08 -26.29 66.61
N SER A 27 46.42 -27.53 66.96
CA SER A 27 45.45 -28.55 67.39
C SER A 27 44.97 -28.25 68.82
N ARG A 28 44.43 -27.05 69.04
CA ARG A 28 43.50 -26.84 70.15
C ARG A 28 42.18 -27.45 69.72
N SER A 29 41.63 -28.35 70.52
CA SER A 29 40.27 -28.85 70.32
C SER A 29 39.32 -27.67 70.33
N LEU A 30 38.65 -27.42 69.20
CA LEU A 30 37.62 -26.40 69.10
C LEU A 30 36.55 -26.68 70.16
N THR A 31 36.14 -25.62 70.86
CA THR A 31 34.96 -25.67 71.72
C THR A 31 33.73 -26.05 70.88
N GLU A 32 32.68 -26.57 71.52
CA GLU A 32 31.47 -27.00 70.81
C GLU A 32 30.84 -25.83 70.02
N GLU A 33 30.86 -24.63 70.59
CA GLU A 33 30.37 -23.39 69.97
C GLU A 33 31.19 -23.01 68.72
N GLU A 34 32.53 -23.09 68.79
CA GLU A 34 33.38 -22.81 67.62
C GLU A 34 33.21 -23.85 66.52
N ARG A 35 32.94 -25.13 66.87
CA ARG A 35 32.61 -26.17 65.88
C ARG A 35 31.29 -25.90 65.17
N GLN A 36 30.27 -25.45 65.91
CA GLN A 36 28.99 -25.04 65.34
C GLN A 36 29.15 -23.84 64.42
N ALA A 37 29.86 -22.80 64.84
CA ALA A 37 30.11 -21.61 64.01
C ALA A 37 30.87 -21.93 62.71
N VAL A 38 31.85 -22.84 62.76
CA VAL A 38 32.55 -23.29 61.54
C VAL A 38 31.64 -24.12 60.63
N ALA A 39 30.75 -24.95 61.20
CA ALA A 39 29.77 -25.72 60.42
C ALA A 39 28.76 -24.81 59.72
N GLU A 40 28.21 -23.82 60.43
CA GLU A 40 27.31 -22.81 59.87
C GLU A 40 28.00 -21.97 58.79
N ALA A 41 29.23 -21.51 59.03
CA ALA A 41 30.00 -20.77 58.03
C ALA A 41 30.27 -21.60 56.76
N ARG A 42 30.49 -22.92 56.90
CA ARG A 42 30.64 -23.84 55.76
C ARG A 42 29.34 -24.04 55.00
N GLN A 43 28.20 -24.14 55.70
CA GLN A 43 26.89 -24.23 55.08
C GLN A 43 26.53 -22.95 54.33
N ALA A 44 26.69 -21.78 54.97
CA ALA A 44 26.49 -20.48 54.33
C ALA A 44 27.40 -20.30 53.10
N ALA A 45 28.66 -20.73 53.19
CA ALA A 45 29.57 -20.69 52.04
C ALA A 45 29.15 -21.65 50.91
N ALA A 46 28.58 -22.81 51.23
CA ALA A 46 28.05 -23.75 50.24
C ALA A 46 26.81 -23.18 49.54
N GLU A 47 25.88 -22.62 50.30
CA GLU A 47 24.68 -21.96 49.79
C GLU A 47 25.03 -20.75 48.91
N ALA A 48 25.96 -19.89 49.36
CA ALA A 48 26.44 -18.77 48.57
C ALA A 48 27.07 -19.21 47.24
N ARG A 49 27.77 -20.35 47.21
CA ARG A 49 28.31 -20.92 45.97
C ARG A 49 27.22 -21.47 45.04
N ILE A 50 26.16 -22.05 45.59
CA ILE A 50 25.00 -22.52 44.81
C ILE A 50 24.29 -21.32 44.18
N GLN A 51 23.96 -20.31 44.98
CA GLN A 51 23.33 -19.07 44.52
C GLN A 51 24.17 -18.34 43.48
N ALA A 52 25.48 -18.25 43.68
CA ALA A 52 26.39 -17.65 42.69
C ALA A 52 26.44 -18.43 41.36
N ARG A 53 26.30 -19.77 41.41
CA ARG A 53 26.23 -20.61 40.21
C ARG A 53 24.91 -20.44 39.47
N GLU A 54 23.80 -20.37 40.20
CA GLU A 54 22.47 -20.13 39.64
C GLU A 54 22.39 -18.75 38.98
N ALA A 55 22.78 -17.69 39.70
CA ALA A 55 22.84 -16.34 39.15
C ALA A 55 23.75 -16.27 37.90
N ARG A 56 24.86 -17.02 37.88
CA ARG A 56 25.73 -17.09 36.70
C ARG A 56 25.04 -17.79 35.52
N ARG A 57 24.28 -18.86 35.76
CA ARG A 57 23.51 -19.55 34.69
C ARG A 57 22.45 -18.62 34.11
N GLU A 58 21.67 -17.97 34.97
CA GLU A 58 20.64 -17.00 34.55
C GLU A 58 21.25 -15.85 33.75
N ALA A 59 22.39 -15.30 34.20
CA ALA A 59 23.08 -14.24 33.47
C ALA A 59 23.58 -14.69 32.08
N VAL A 60 24.02 -15.93 31.94
CA VAL A 60 24.43 -16.50 30.64
C VAL A 60 23.22 -16.66 29.73
N GLU A 61 22.11 -17.20 30.24
CA GLU A 61 20.87 -17.36 29.46
C GLU A 61 20.30 -16.02 29.03
N ALA A 62 20.23 -15.03 29.92
CA ALA A 62 19.77 -13.69 29.60
C ALA A 62 20.64 -13.04 28.51
N ARG A 63 21.97 -13.17 28.60
CA ARG A 63 22.89 -12.69 27.55
C ARG A 63 22.68 -13.41 26.22
N ALA A 64 22.42 -14.72 26.24
CA ALA A 64 22.15 -15.48 25.02
C ALA A 64 20.84 -15.02 24.36
N ARG A 65 19.78 -14.77 25.14
CA ARG A 65 18.50 -14.23 24.64
C ARG A 65 18.68 -12.86 24.00
N VAL A 66 19.34 -11.92 24.69
CA VAL A 66 19.63 -10.58 24.16
C VAL A 66 20.45 -10.66 22.87
N ARG A 67 21.48 -11.51 22.82
CA ARG A 67 22.28 -11.69 21.59
C ARG A 67 21.44 -12.23 20.43
N ALA A 68 20.55 -13.17 20.68
CA ALA A 68 19.67 -13.72 19.64
C ALA A 68 18.71 -12.65 19.09
N GLU A 69 18.15 -11.80 19.95
CA GLU A 69 17.30 -10.69 19.51
C GLU A 69 18.07 -9.64 18.71
N VAL A 70 19.25 -9.24 19.21
CA VAL A 70 20.12 -8.28 18.51
C VAL A 70 20.56 -8.83 17.14
N ALA A 71 20.84 -10.14 17.04
CA ALA A 71 21.19 -10.79 15.78
C ALA A 71 20.05 -10.77 14.74
N ARG A 72 18.79 -10.76 15.17
CA ARG A 72 17.60 -10.69 14.29
C ARG A 72 17.26 -9.27 13.83
N ALA A 73 17.70 -8.25 14.56
CA ALA A 73 17.38 -6.85 14.25
C ALA A 73 17.83 -6.38 12.85
N PRO A 74 19.02 -6.76 12.32
CA PRO A 74 19.43 -6.42 10.96
C PRO A 74 18.50 -6.99 9.89
N GLU A 75 18.11 -8.27 10.01
CA GLU A 75 17.21 -8.92 9.07
C GLU A 75 15.83 -8.24 9.05
N ALA A 76 15.28 -7.95 10.23
CA ALA A 76 14.03 -7.21 10.36
C ALA A 76 14.10 -5.82 9.72
N ARG A 77 15.23 -5.11 9.86
CA ARG A 77 15.46 -3.81 9.21
C ARG A 77 15.54 -3.92 7.70
N VAL A 78 16.19 -4.95 7.17
CA VAL A 78 16.26 -5.19 5.72
C VAL A 78 14.88 -5.49 5.16
N GLN A 79 14.11 -6.37 5.82
CA GLN A 79 12.74 -6.69 5.42
C GLN A 79 11.83 -5.46 5.46
N ALA A 80 11.90 -4.65 6.51
CA ALA A 80 11.12 -3.41 6.61
C ALA A 80 11.46 -2.43 5.46
N ARG A 81 12.74 -2.26 5.13
CA ARG A 81 13.17 -1.41 4.01
C ARG A 81 12.68 -1.95 2.65
N ALA A 82 12.74 -3.27 2.46
CA ALA A 82 12.24 -3.90 1.26
C ALA A 82 10.72 -3.69 1.10
N ALA A 83 9.96 -3.88 2.18
CA ALA A 83 8.52 -3.65 2.19
C ALA A 83 8.16 -2.18 1.89
N VAL A 84 8.89 -1.22 2.46
CA VAL A 84 8.70 0.22 2.15
C VAL A 84 9.00 0.51 0.68
N ALA A 85 10.09 -0.04 0.14
CA ALA A 85 10.44 0.15 -1.27
C ALA A 85 9.40 -0.48 -2.22
N GLU A 86 8.87 -1.65 -1.87
CA GLU A 86 7.81 -2.30 -2.62
C GLU A 86 6.50 -1.50 -2.57
N ALA A 87 6.10 -1.03 -1.39
CA ALA A 87 4.93 -0.19 -1.22
C ALA A 87 5.04 1.11 -2.05
N ALA A 88 6.22 1.75 -2.05
CA ALA A 88 6.46 2.93 -2.88
C ALA A 88 6.34 2.64 -4.38
N ARG A 89 6.85 1.50 -4.86
CA ARG A 89 6.70 1.07 -6.25
C ARG A 89 5.23 0.79 -6.60
N ALA A 90 4.49 0.14 -5.70
CA ALA A 90 3.07 -0.14 -5.88
C ALA A 90 2.25 1.17 -5.96
N GLN A 91 2.55 2.13 -5.09
CA GLN A 91 1.93 3.45 -5.11
C GLN A 91 2.23 4.21 -6.40
N ALA A 92 3.48 4.20 -6.87
CA ALA A 92 3.85 4.83 -8.14
C ALA A 92 3.09 4.22 -9.33
N ARG A 93 3.00 2.88 -9.39
CA ARG A 93 2.22 2.17 -10.42
C ARG A 93 0.74 2.50 -10.35
N ALA A 94 0.17 2.54 -9.13
CA ALA A 94 -1.22 2.93 -8.93
C ALA A 94 -1.49 4.38 -9.36
N GLY A 95 -0.54 5.29 -9.10
CA GLY A 95 -0.61 6.68 -9.57
C GLY A 95 -0.68 6.77 -11.09
N VAL A 96 0.24 6.10 -11.79
CA VAL A 96 0.26 6.04 -13.26
C VAL A 96 -1.04 5.43 -13.81
N ALA A 97 -1.51 4.32 -13.23
CA ALA A 97 -2.76 3.68 -13.66
C ALA A 97 -3.98 4.58 -13.48
N ARG A 98 -4.06 5.34 -12.37
CA ARG A 98 -5.14 6.32 -12.14
C ARG A 98 -5.09 7.46 -13.15
N GLU A 99 -3.90 7.95 -13.47
CA GLU A 99 -3.74 9.01 -14.48
C GLU A 99 -4.19 8.54 -15.87
N HIS A 100 -3.79 7.33 -16.28
CA HIS A 100 -4.28 6.73 -17.53
C HIS A 100 -5.80 6.55 -17.51
N ALA A 101 -6.36 5.99 -16.45
CA ALA A 101 -7.81 5.82 -16.34
C ALA A 101 -8.56 7.16 -16.43
N ALA A 102 -8.06 8.21 -15.76
CA ALA A 102 -8.66 9.54 -15.82
C ALA A 102 -8.66 10.13 -17.24
N ARG A 103 -7.58 9.92 -18.00
CA ARG A 103 -7.47 10.35 -19.40
C ARG A 103 -8.46 9.60 -20.29
N GLU A 104 -8.47 8.27 -20.23
CA GLU A 104 -9.39 7.43 -21.01
C GLU A 104 -10.87 7.77 -20.71
N MET A 105 -11.20 8.02 -19.43
CA MET A 105 -12.54 8.45 -19.03
C MET A 105 -12.88 9.85 -19.55
N ALA A 106 -11.91 10.76 -19.64
CA ALA A 106 -12.12 12.07 -20.26
C ALA A 106 -12.36 11.95 -21.77
N GLU A 107 -11.58 11.14 -22.46
CA GLU A 107 -11.74 10.87 -23.90
C GLU A 107 -13.09 10.21 -24.20
N ALA A 108 -13.47 9.20 -23.41
CA ALA A 108 -14.76 8.54 -23.53
C ALA A 108 -15.93 9.52 -23.38
N ARG A 109 -15.84 10.49 -22.46
CA ARG A 109 -16.84 11.56 -22.30
C ARG A 109 -16.95 12.44 -23.53
N VAL A 110 -15.81 12.83 -24.11
CA VAL A 110 -15.79 13.62 -25.36
C VAL A 110 -16.42 12.83 -26.52
N HIS A 111 -16.09 11.55 -26.66
CA HIS A 111 -16.69 10.69 -27.68
C HIS A 111 -18.20 10.50 -27.49
N MET A 112 -18.66 10.31 -26.26
CA MET A 112 -20.09 10.21 -25.95
C MET A 112 -20.83 11.51 -26.26
N ALA A 113 -20.26 12.66 -25.87
CA ALA A 113 -20.85 13.97 -26.19
C ALA A 113 -20.97 14.19 -27.70
N ARG A 114 -19.90 13.92 -28.45
CA ARG A 114 -19.92 13.99 -29.92
C ARG A 114 -20.93 13.04 -30.55
N GLY A 115 -21.02 11.81 -30.03
CA GLY A 115 -22.03 10.83 -30.47
C GLY A 115 -23.45 11.35 -30.25
N ALA A 116 -23.73 11.95 -29.10
CA ALA A 116 -25.01 12.56 -28.82
C ALA A 116 -25.33 13.73 -29.76
N ASP A 117 -24.35 14.59 -30.06
CA ASP A 117 -24.53 15.69 -31.01
C ASP A 117 -24.87 15.18 -32.42
N GLN A 118 -24.20 14.12 -32.87
CA GLN A 118 -24.51 13.47 -34.15
C GLN A 118 -25.92 12.87 -34.17
N MET A 119 -26.37 12.28 -33.05
CA MET A 119 -27.71 11.75 -32.92
C MET A 119 -28.77 12.85 -33.00
N VAL A 120 -28.55 14.01 -32.36
CA VAL A 120 -29.45 15.18 -32.46
C VAL A 120 -29.51 15.69 -33.90
N ALA A 121 -28.36 15.84 -34.56
CA ALA A 121 -28.32 16.26 -35.96
C ALA A 121 -29.04 15.26 -36.89
N GLY A 122 -28.87 13.95 -36.65
CA GLY A 122 -29.60 12.90 -37.36
C GLY A 122 -31.11 12.99 -37.14
N ALA A 123 -31.55 13.24 -35.90
CA ALA A 123 -32.96 13.41 -35.57
C ALA A 123 -33.57 14.63 -36.29
N GLU A 124 -32.84 15.74 -36.34
CA GLU A 124 -33.26 16.93 -37.10
C GLU A 124 -33.41 16.65 -38.60
N GLN A 125 -32.46 15.93 -39.20
CA GLN A 125 -32.55 15.52 -40.60
C GLN A 125 -33.77 14.61 -40.84
N MET A 126 -34.03 13.67 -39.94
CA MET A 126 -35.20 12.78 -40.03
C MET A 126 -36.51 13.55 -39.89
N ARG A 127 -36.58 14.58 -39.02
CA ARG A 127 -37.75 15.47 -38.91
C ARG A 127 -37.97 16.30 -40.18
N GLN A 128 -36.90 16.85 -40.75
CA GLN A 128 -36.97 17.59 -42.00
C GLN A 128 -37.44 16.69 -43.14
N GLU A 129 -36.89 15.48 -43.26
CA GLU A 129 -37.31 14.53 -44.29
C GLU A 129 -38.75 14.04 -44.07
N SER A 130 -39.13 13.76 -42.83
CA SER A 130 -40.51 13.47 -42.46
C SER A 130 -41.46 14.57 -42.93
N ALA A 131 -41.12 15.85 -42.70
CA ALA A 131 -41.92 16.99 -43.12
C ALA A 131 -42.00 17.10 -44.65
N ARG A 132 -40.88 16.92 -45.36
CA ARG A 132 -40.85 16.92 -46.83
C ARG A 132 -41.71 15.81 -47.43
N LEU A 133 -41.67 14.61 -46.86
CA LEU A 133 -42.49 13.48 -47.31
C LEU A 133 -44.00 13.70 -47.13
N ARG A 134 -44.44 14.71 -46.36
CA ARG A 134 -45.87 15.08 -46.30
C ARG A 134 -46.32 15.78 -47.57
N ASP A 135 -45.42 16.44 -48.30
CA ASP A 135 -45.71 17.11 -49.57
C ASP A 135 -45.87 16.07 -50.71
N PRO A 136 -47.05 16.01 -51.37
CA PRO A 136 -47.27 15.13 -52.52
C PRO A 136 -46.30 15.38 -53.69
N ALA A 137 -45.89 16.63 -53.95
CA ALA A 137 -44.99 16.95 -55.06
C ALA A 137 -43.58 16.40 -54.82
N TYR A 138 -43.12 16.48 -53.57
CA TYR A 138 -41.86 15.87 -53.15
C TYR A 138 -41.89 14.35 -53.28
N ARG A 139 -42.96 13.68 -52.82
CA ARG A 139 -43.09 12.21 -52.98
C ARG A 139 -43.11 11.78 -54.44
N ALA A 140 -43.84 12.48 -55.32
CA ALA A 140 -43.86 12.19 -56.75
C ALA A 140 -42.45 12.24 -57.37
N THR A 141 -41.65 13.26 -57.00
CA THR A 141 -40.25 13.38 -57.43
C THR A 141 -39.39 12.21 -56.94
N GLN A 142 -39.59 11.77 -55.69
CA GLN A 142 -38.85 10.64 -55.12
C GLN A 142 -39.21 9.30 -55.76
N ILE A 143 -40.48 9.11 -56.16
CA ILE A 143 -40.93 7.92 -56.91
C ILE A 143 -40.27 7.89 -58.29
N GLU A 144 -40.20 9.01 -58.99
CA GLU A 144 -39.56 9.07 -60.30
C GLU A 144 -38.06 8.77 -60.21
N ARG A 145 -37.36 9.38 -59.24
CA ARG A 145 -35.95 9.04 -58.96
C ARG A 145 -35.74 7.58 -58.58
N ALA A 146 -36.66 6.98 -57.84
CA ALA A 146 -36.59 5.55 -57.52
C ALA A 146 -36.72 4.71 -58.79
N ARG A 147 -37.67 5.04 -59.68
CA ARG A 147 -37.84 4.37 -60.98
C ARG A 147 -36.62 4.51 -61.88
N GLU A 148 -35.99 5.69 -61.93
CA GLU A 148 -34.74 5.92 -62.67
C GLU A 148 -33.60 5.00 -62.18
N ARG A 149 -33.58 4.68 -60.89
CA ARG A 149 -32.64 3.72 -60.28
C ARG A 149 -33.05 2.26 -60.44
N GLY A 150 -34.24 1.98 -60.99
CA GLY A 150 -34.82 0.64 -61.10
C GLY A 150 -35.52 0.15 -59.83
N ASP A 151 -35.70 1.02 -58.83
CA ASP A 151 -36.40 0.70 -57.59
C ASP A 151 -37.92 0.92 -57.74
N THR A 152 -38.71 0.05 -57.12
CA THR A 152 -40.16 0.26 -57.01
C THR A 152 -40.49 0.84 -55.63
N VAL A 153 -40.86 2.12 -55.61
CA VAL A 153 -41.33 2.83 -54.41
C VAL A 153 -42.69 3.44 -54.71
N THR A 154 -43.65 3.25 -53.81
CA THR A 154 -45.02 3.75 -53.95
C THR A 154 -45.29 4.99 -53.10
N ASP A 155 -46.30 5.77 -53.49
CA ASP A 155 -46.72 6.95 -52.71
C ASP A 155 -47.18 6.55 -51.30
N ALA A 156 -47.92 5.44 -51.20
CA ALA A 156 -48.41 4.92 -49.91
C ALA A 156 -47.25 4.55 -48.97
N GLU A 157 -46.16 3.97 -49.47
CA GLU A 157 -44.98 3.66 -48.67
C GLU A 157 -44.28 4.92 -48.15
N LEU A 158 -44.08 5.91 -49.03
CA LEU A 158 -43.47 7.19 -48.65
C LEU A 158 -44.35 7.99 -47.67
N GLN A 159 -45.68 7.94 -47.85
CA GLN A 159 -46.63 8.54 -46.94
C GLN A 159 -46.61 7.85 -45.57
N ALA A 160 -46.53 6.52 -45.53
CA ALA A 160 -46.40 5.75 -44.29
C ALA A 160 -45.03 5.93 -43.61
N LEU A 161 -43.98 6.27 -44.38
CA LEU A 161 -42.64 6.51 -43.86
C LEU A 161 -42.54 7.82 -43.08
N SER A 162 -43.23 8.88 -43.50
CA SER A 162 -43.22 10.20 -42.83
C SER A 162 -43.44 10.12 -41.31
N PRO A 163 -44.53 9.53 -40.78
CA PRO A 163 -44.74 9.45 -39.33
C PRO A 163 -43.71 8.56 -38.62
N ARG A 164 -43.18 7.51 -39.29
CA ARG A 164 -42.15 6.65 -38.70
C ARG A 164 -40.83 7.39 -38.49
N LEU A 165 -40.42 8.20 -39.48
CA LEU A 165 -39.21 9.03 -39.37
C LEU A 165 -39.31 10.04 -38.22
N ALA A 166 -40.49 10.63 -38.02
CA ALA A 166 -40.73 11.54 -36.89
C ALA A 166 -40.57 10.80 -35.55
N THR A 167 -41.21 9.63 -35.39
CA THR A 167 -41.08 8.83 -34.16
C THR A 167 -39.64 8.39 -33.91
N GLN A 168 -38.93 7.95 -34.95
CA GLN A 168 -37.52 7.55 -34.83
C GLN A 168 -36.61 8.74 -34.46
N ALA A 169 -36.90 9.94 -34.97
CA ALA A 169 -36.18 11.15 -34.58
C ALA A 169 -36.35 11.44 -33.08
N ASP A 170 -37.57 11.34 -32.56
CA ASP A 170 -37.86 11.56 -31.14
C ASP A 170 -37.17 10.52 -30.25
N GLU A 171 -37.12 9.26 -30.69
CA GLU A 171 -36.34 8.20 -30.02
C GLU A 171 -34.85 8.51 -30.02
N LEU A 172 -34.31 8.96 -31.16
CA LEU A 172 -32.90 9.27 -31.31
C LEU A 172 -32.48 10.45 -30.43
N GLU A 173 -33.33 11.47 -30.32
CA GLU A 173 -33.12 12.61 -29.43
C GLU A 173 -33.17 12.21 -27.95
N ARG A 174 -34.14 11.37 -27.54
CA ARG A 174 -34.17 10.81 -26.17
C ARG A 174 -32.88 10.07 -25.83
N ARG A 175 -32.41 9.19 -26.73
CA ARG A 175 -31.15 8.46 -26.53
C ARG A 175 -29.93 9.40 -26.49
N ALA A 176 -29.94 10.48 -27.26
CA ALA A 176 -28.88 11.49 -27.21
C ALA A 176 -28.81 12.18 -25.84
N VAL A 177 -29.98 12.52 -25.26
CA VAL A 177 -30.07 13.08 -23.90
C VAL A 177 -29.54 12.10 -22.87
N GLU A 178 -29.98 10.84 -22.91
CA GLU A 178 -29.49 9.78 -22.02
C GLU A 178 -27.97 9.60 -22.12
N LEU A 179 -27.42 9.66 -23.34
CA LEU A 179 -25.98 9.56 -23.58
C LEU A 179 -25.21 10.74 -22.98
N ARG A 180 -25.72 11.97 -23.11
CA ARG A 180 -25.13 13.17 -22.48
C ARG A 180 -25.18 13.08 -20.95
N GLU A 181 -26.30 12.65 -20.38
CA GLU A 181 -26.40 12.46 -18.94
C GLU A 181 -25.44 11.38 -18.43
N ARG A 182 -25.29 10.27 -19.16
CA ARG A 182 -24.34 9.21 -18.83
C ARG A 182 -22.90 9.74 -18.86
N ALA A 183 -22.54 10.53 -19.87
CA ALA A 183 -21.24 11.18 -19.95
C ALA A 183 -21.00 12.14 -18.77
N ALA A 184 -22.03 12.88 -18.34
CA ALA A 184 -21.94 13.80 -17.20
C ALA A 184 -21.83 13.07 -15.84
N ARG A 185 -22.48 11.90 -15.69
CA ARG A 185 -22.49 11.12 -14.43
C ARG A 185 -21.24 10.27 -14.20
N GLN A 186 -20.44 10.00 -15.23
CA GLN A 186 -19.23 9.19 -15.06
C GLN A 186 -18.17 9.94 -14.21
N PRO A 187 -17.77 9.40 -13.05
CA PRO A 187 -16.78 10.03 -12.19
C PRO A 187 -15.38 9.96 -12.83
N SER A 188 -14.58 11.00 -12.56
CA SER A 188 -13.15 11.12 -12.90
C SER A 188 -12.25 10.32 -11.96
#